data_AF-A0A4R8GA02-F1
#
_entry.id   AF-A0A4R8GA02-F1
#
_cell.length_a   1.000
_cell.length_b   1.000
_cell.length_c   1.000
_cell.angle_alpha   90.00
_cell.angle_beta   90.00
_cell.angle_gamma   90.00
#
_symmetry.space_group_name_H-M   'P 1'
#
loop_
_entity.id
_entity.type
_entity.pdbx_description
1 polymer ?
#
loop_
_entity_poly.entity_id
_entity_poly.type
_entity_poly.pdbx_seq_one_letter_code
_entity_poly.pdbx_strand_id
1 'polypeptide(L)'
;MHKEVHNKEIVHRDINPNNILIINDNINISDFGLGKDLDVFHSHRTVDTHSFGQYAYCAPEQFMKLKDGNKKSDVYSLGSLINFIFTRDPSNKRHRLRSVVEKARNESPNIRFENAEVLLESVKQTIKYLKDKRREEKVKTKIEANKFDEDVENFIYELSGQRLCDEIISQSNFKNIIIKFMTINKTNSSEIMKLIEKNFIDSCSRYEHHDKFSSIAKNIIKAKFPFVSKEIAAKVLNYNANEVNRFHAQRIIEELIDKGVEPLIEDILEE
;
A
#
# COMPACT_ATOMS: atom_id res chain seq x y z
N MET A 1 21.20 25.97 28.92
CA MET A 1 21.88 25.76 27.61
C MET A 1 20.83 25.32 26.58
N HIS A 2 19.82 26.17 26.38
CA HIS A 2 18.58 25.88 25.66
C HIS A 2 18.40 27.00 24.62
N LYS A 3 18.54 26.66 23.33
CA LYS A 3 18.05 27.36 22.10
C LYS A 3 18.98 27.29 20.86
N GLU A 4 20.10 26.58 20.87
CA GLU A 4 21.02 26.53 19.71
C GLU A 4 21.29 25.14 19.10
N VAL A 5 20.29 24.25 19.10
CA VAL A 5 20.35 23.03 18.26
C VAL A 5 19.03 22.81 17.53
N HIS A 6 18.54 23.85 16.84
CA HIS A 6 17.68 23.64 15.68
C HIS A 6 18.59 23.56 14.44
N ASN A 7 18.39 22.53 13.60
CA ASN A 7 19.18 22.17 12.40
C ASN A 7 20.45 21.33 12.55
N LYS A 8 20.55 20.39 13.50
CA LYS A 8 21.42 19.23 13.26
C LYS A 8 20.65 18.19 12.45
N GLU A 9 21.14 17.84 11.27
CA GLU A 9 20.68 16.71 10.44
C GLU A 9 20.99 15.36 11.12
N ILE A 10 20.48 15.16 12.34
CA ILE A 10 20.68 13.92 13.07
C ILE A 10 19.81 12.86 12.41
N VAL A 11 20.47 11.81 11.90
CA VAL A 11 19.86 10.60 11.35
C VAL A 11 20.26 9.44 12.25
N HIS A 12 19.30 8.60 12.64
CA HIS A 12 19.54 7.50 13.57
C HIS A 12 20.10 6.26 12.85
N ARG A 13 19.55 5.92 11.67
CA ARG A 13 19.92 4.79 10.80
C ARG A 13 19.70 3.39 11.39
N ASP A 14 19.20 3.31 12.61
CA ASP A 14 19.07 2.05 13.34
C ASP A 14 17.88 2.04 14.32
N ILE A 15 16.73 2.54 13.85
CA ILE A 15 15.53 2.54 14.66
C ILE A 15 14.94 1.13 14.62
N ASN A 16 14.96 0.44 15.77
CA ASN A 16 14.40 -0.89 15.96
C ASN A 16 14.02 -1.08 17.44
N PRO A 17 13.21 -2.10 17.81
CA PRO A 17 12.74 -2.28 19.19
C PRO A 17 13.85 -2.41 20.24
N ASN A 18 15.02 -2.97 19.90
CA ASN A 18 16.14 -3.12 20.85
C ASN A 18 16.77 -1.77 21.22
N ASN A 19 16.58 -0.75 20.37
CA ASN A 19 17.08 0.61 20.56
C ASN A 19 16.01 1.55 21.15
N ILE A 20 14.88 1.00 21.60
CA ILE A 20 13.83 1.74 22.30
C ILE A 20 13.84 1.33 23.78
N LEU A 21 14.24 2.26 24.64
CA LEU A 21 14.30 2.07 26.09
C LEU A 21 13.03 2.64 26.75
N ILE A 22 12.44 1.87 27.66
CA ILE A 22 11.30 2.30 28.48
C ILE A 22 11.81 2.47 29.92
N ILE A 23 11.90 3.72 30.37
CA ILE A 23 12.41 4.07 31.71
C ILE A 23 11.39 5.00 32.38
N ASN A 24 10.80 4.57 33.49
CA ASN A 24 9.80 5.34 34.24
C ASN A 24 8.68 5.89 33.34
N ASP A 25 8.08 5.01 32.53
CA ASP A 25 7.06 5.33 31.51
C ASP A 25 7.50 6.30 30.39
N ASN A 26 8.78 6.69 30.35
CA ASN A 26 9.34 7.49 29.27
C ASN A 26 10.01 6.60 28.22
N ILE A 27 9.69 6.87 26.96
CA ILE A 27 10.31 6.24 25.81
C ILE A 27 11.55 7.04 25.42
N ASN A 28 12.71 6.41 25.45
CA ASN A 28 13.99 6.98 25.04
C ASN A 28 14.55 6.17 23.88
N ILE A 29 15.19 6.85 22.93
CA ILE A 29 15.86 6.20 21.80
C ILE A 29 17.36 6.16 22.12
N SER A 30 17.98 5.00 21.93
CA SER A 30 19.41 4.74 22.18
C SER A 30 20.12 4.23 20.95
N ASP A 31 21.46 4.19 20.99
CA ASP A 31 22.33 3.61 19.96
C ASP A 31 22.11 4.18 18.54
N PHE A 32 22.51 5.45 18.38
CA PHE A 32 22.60 6.05 17.06
C PHE A 32 23.65 5.29 16.26
N GLY A 33 23.31 4.83 15.05
CA GLY A 33 24.12 3.95 14.19
C GLY A 33 25.43 4.55 13.65
N LEU A 34 26.08 5.43 14.42
CA LEU A 34 27.31 6.16 14.16
C LEU A 34 28.55 5.26 14.09
N GLY A 35 28.47 4.03 14.61
CA GLY A 35 29.60 3.08 14.66
C GLY A 35 29.40 1.76 13.90
N LYS A 36 28.32 1.61 13.12
CA LYS A 36 28.09 0.37 12.35
C LYS A 36 28.91 0.42 11.05
N ASP A 37 29.96 -0.39 11.00
CA ASP A 37 30.87 -0.48 9.85
C ASP A 37 30.14 -0.84 8.55
N LEU A 38 30.54 -0.14 7.48
CA LEU A 38 30.00 -0.22 6.12
C LEU A 38 30.18 -1.60 5.46
N ASP A 39 30.99 -2.49 6.05
CA ASP A 39 31.41 -3.76 5.46
C ASP A 39 30.60 -4.98 5.92
N VAL A 40 29.73 -4.84 6.94
CA VAL A 40 28.92 -5.99 7.43
C VAL A 40 27.93 -6.47 6.37
N PHE A 41 27.44 -5.58 5.48
CA PHE A 41 26.54 -5.94 4.38
C PHE A 41 27.23 -6.73 3.25
N HIS A 42 28.56 -6.68 3.15
CA HIS A 42 29.33 -7.32 2.07
C HIS A 42 30.07 -8.59 2.50
N SER A 43 30.26 -8.81 3.80
CA SER A 43 30.94 -10.01 4.28
C SER A 43 29.93 -11.14 4.52
N HIS A 44 30.17 -12.31 3.92
CA HIS A 44 29.56 -13.60 4.28
C HIS A 44 29.96 -14.06 5.70
N ARG A 45 30.01 -13.15 6.68
CA ARG A 45 30.19 -13.49 8.08
C ARG A 45 28.82 -13.82 8.65
N THR A 46 28.79 -14.88 9.44
CA THR A 46 27.63 -15.45 10.14
C THR A 46 26.67 -14.36 10.57
N VAL A 47 25.53 -14.28 9.90
CA VAL A 47 24.43 -13.42 10.30
C VAL A 47 23.88 -14.02 11.59
N ASP A 48 24.31 -13.48 12.74
CA ASP A 48 23.69 -13.84 14.01
C ASP A 48 22.18 -13.58 13.93
N THR A 49 21.39 -14.40 14.61
CA THR A 49 19.91 -14.28 14.65
C THR A 49 19.44 -12.88 15.07
N HIS A 50 20.23 -12.17 15.86
CA HIS A 50 20.01 -10.77 16.23
C HIS A 50 20.14 -9.80 15.04
N SER A 51 21.14 -9.99 14.17
CA SER A 51 21.34 -9.21 12.95
C SER A 51 20.21 -9.45 11.95
N PHE A 52 19.70 -10.69 11.88
CA PHE A 52 18.58 -11.05 11.01
C PHE A 52 17.29 -10.29 11.37
N GLY A 53 17.03 -10.09 12.68
CA GLY A 53 15.87 -9.34 13.18
C GLY A 53 15.95 -7.83 12.92
N GLN A 54 17.16 -7.26 12.86
CA GLN A 54 17.37 -5.83 12.61
C GLN A 54 17.03 -5.44 11.16
N TYR A 55 17.30 -6.33 10.18
CA TYR A 55 17.02 -6.07 8.77
C TYR A 55 15.55 -5.82 8.46
N ALA A 56 14.63 -6.34 9.28
CA ALA A 56 13.20 -6.12 9.09
C ALA A 56 12.77 -4.65 9.28
N TYR A 57 13.65 -3.82 9.86
CA TYR A 57 13.42 -2.39 10.08
C TYR A 57 14.20 -1.50 9.09
N CYS A 58 15.23 -2.01 8.44
CA CYS A 58 16.09 -1.24 7.55
C CYS A 58 15.38 -0.87 6.24
N ALA A 59 15.59 0.38 5.80
CA ALA A 59 15.13 0.82 4.50
C ALA A 59 15.92 0.15 3.37
N PRO A 60 15.31 -0.09 2.19
CA PRO A 60 15.95 -0.72 1.04
C PRO A 60 17.34 -0.16 0.67
N GLU A 61 17.47 1.16 0.69
CA GLU A 61 18.71 1.85 0.36
C GLU A 61 19.84 1.59 1.39
N GLN A 62 19.49 1.26 2.64
CA GLN A 62 20.47 0.97 3.69
C GLN A 62 21.16 -0.38 3.49
N PHE A 63 20.55 -1.32 2.76
CA PHE A 63 21.17 -2.61 2.45
C PHE A 63 22.34 -2.48 1.46
N MET A 64 22.31 -1.46 0.59
CA MET A 64 23.41 -1.22 -0.35
C MET A 64 24.58 -0.56 0.37
N LYS A 65 24.33 0.55 1.08
CA LYS A 65 25.33 1.27 1.87
C LYS A 65 24.64 1.95 3.04
N LEU A 66 25.00 1.57 4.28
CA LEU A 66 24.42 2.15 5.49
C LEU A 66 24.53 3.70 5.54
N LYS A 67 25.60 4.26 4.97
CA LYS A 67 25.82 5.72 4.88
C LYS A 67 24.79 6.47 4.02
N ASP A 68 24.08 5.77 3.15
CA ASP A 68 23.03 6.36 2.31
C ASP A 68 21.71 6.53 3.10
N GLY A 69 21.68 6.04 4.35
CA GLY A 69 20.61 6.28 5.30
C GLY A 69 20.45 7.76 5.65
N ASN A 70 19.24 8.28 5.45
CA ASN A 70 18.85 9.66 5.71
C ASN A 70 17.54 9.72 6.53
N LYS A 71 16.97 10.92 6.73
CA LYS A 71 15.71 11.12 7.47
C LYS A 71 14.56 10.24 6.96
N LYS A 72 14.52 9.94 5.65
CA LYS A 72 13.50 9.09 5.02
C LYS A 72 13.74 7.59 5.26
N SER A 73 14.99 7.20 5.54
CA SER A 73 15.33 5.85 5.99
C SER A 73 14.90 5.65 7.45
N ASP A 74 15.04 6.67 8.30
CA ASP A 74 14.49 6.66 9.66
C ASP A 74 12.95 6.59 9.64
N VAL A 75 12.29 7.31 8.71
CA VAL A 75 10.83 7.21 8.50
C VAL A 75 10.40 5.80 8.12
N TYR A 76 11.13 5.11 7.24
CA TYR A 76 10.87 3.71 6.92
C TYR A 76 10.95 2.83 8.18
N SER A 77 12.04 3.00 8.94
CA SER A 77 12.29 2.24 10.17
C SER A 77 11.22 2.48 11.24
N LEU A 78 10.76 3.72 11.40
CA LEU A 78 9.63 4.07 12.25
C LEU A 78 8.33 3.41 11.78
N GLY A 79 8.06 3.36 10.48
CA GLY A 79 6.93 2.62 9.93
C GLY A 79 6.98 1.13 10.29
N SER A 80 8.15 0.52 10.20
CA SER A 80 8.39 -0.88 10.63
C SER A 80 8.17 -1.08 12.12
N LEU A 81 8.60 -0.12 12.94
CA LEU A 81 8.35 -0.13 14.38
C LEU A 81 6.86 0.00 14.70
N ILE A 82 6.10 0.83 13.97
CA ILE A 82 4.64 0.93 14.13
C ILE A 82 3.97 -0.42 13.81
N ASN A 83 4.32 -1.07 12.70
CA ASN A 83 3.81 -2.42 12.41
C ASN A 83 4.06 -3.36 13.61
N PHE A 84 5.31 -3.43 14.08
CA PHE A 84 5.69 -4.27 15.22
C PHE A 84 4.91 -3.94 16.50
N ILE A 85 4.70 -2.66 16.83
CA ILE A 85 3.94 -2.25 18.02
C ILE A 85 2.50 -2.79 17.96
N PHE A 86 1.87 -2.78 16.80
CA PHE A 86 0.49 -3.23 16.64
C PHE A 86 0.33 -4.74 16.50
N THR A 87 1.32 -5.43 15.92
CA THR A 87 1.14 -6.81 15.45
C THR A 87 2.18 -7.79 15.98
N ARG A 88 3.23 -7.30 16.66
CA ARG A 88 4.44 -8.04 17.06
C ARG A 88 5.26 -8.58 15.89
N ASP A 89 4.99 -8.11 14.67
CA ASP A 89 5.71 -8.48 13.46
C ASP A 89 5.87 -7.23 12.56
N PRO A 90 7.10 -6.75 12.31
CA PRO A 90 7.32 -5.56 11.50
C PRO A 90 6.85 -5.72 10.05
N SER A 91 6.65 -6.95 9.55
CA SER A 91 6.11 -7.21 8.20
C SER A 91 4.58 -7.24 8.17
N ASN A 92 3.93 -7.40 9.33
CA ASN A 92 2.48 -7.50 9.41
C ASN A 92 1.83 -6.11 9.50
N LYS A 93 1.15 -5.76 8.41
CA LYS A 93 0.45 -4.48 8.18
C LYS A 93 -1.03 -4.47 8.57
N ARG A 94 -1.53 -5.52 9.23
CA ARG A 94 -2.97 -5.66 9.57
C ARG A 94 -3.35 -4.84 10.80
N HIS A 95 -3.35 -3.52 10.65
CA HIS A 95 -3.72 -2.60 11.73
C HIS A 95 -4.30 -1.28 11.21
N ARG A 96 -4.89 -0.49 12.11
CA ARG A 96 -5.61 0.75 11.79
C ARG A 96 -4.77 1.90 11.21
N LEU A 97 -3.44 1.90 11.39
CA LEU A 97 -2.52 2.92 10.83
C LEU A 97 -1.87 2.49 9.50
N ARG A 98 -2.46 1.49 8.83
CA ARG A 98 -1.83 0.83 7.68
C ARG A 98 -1.45 1.80 6.56
N SER A 99 -2.35 2.70 6.19
CA SER A 99 -2.13 3.74 5.18
C SER A 99 -0.86 4.55 5.41
N VAL A 100 -0.73 5.14 6.60
CA VAL A 100 0.41 5.96 7.01
C VAL A 100 1.69 5.13 6.98
N VAL A 101 1.62 3.89 7.47
CA VAL A 101 2.78 2.98 7.47
C VAL A 101 3.21 2.56 6.07
N GLU A 102 2.28 2.26 5.17
CA GLU A 102 2.59 1.92 3.77
C GLU A 102 3.28 3.08 3.04
N LYS A 103 2.87 4.32 3.32
CA LYS A 103 3.57 5.51 2.81
C LYS A 103 4.96 5.68 3.43
N ALA A 104 5.08 5.55 4.75
CA ALA A 104 6.38 5.62 5.45
C ALA A 104 7.35 4.54 4.94
N ARG A 105 6.85 3.35 4.64
CA ARG A 105 7.63 2.20 4.17
C ARG A 105 7.67 2.03 2.65
N ASN A 106 7.33 3.06 1.89
CA ASN A 106 7.37 2.93 0.43
C ASN A 106 8.79 2.59 -0.05
N GLU A 107 8.94 1.65 -0.97
CA GLU A 107 10.24 1.28 -1.53
C GLU A 107 10.99 2.50 -2.10
N SER A 108 10.26 3.43 -2.71
CA SER A 108 10.82 4.65 -3.28
C SER A 108 10.89 5.77 -2.22
N PRO A 109 12.08 6.23 -1.79
CA PRO A 109 12.22 7.22 -0.72
C PRO A 109 11.50 8.54 -1.00
N ASN A 110 11.40 8.96 -2.26
CA ASN A 110 10.70 10.19 -2.67
C ASN A 110 9.19 10.19 -2.35
N ILE A 111 8.57 9.03 -2.14
CA ILE A 111 7.14 8.91 -1.77
C ILE A 111 6.95 8.97 -0.24
N ARG A 112 7.98 8.63 0.53
CA ARG A 112 7.95 8.64 2.00
C ARG A 112 7.81 10.05 2.55
N PHE A 113 7.38 10.16 3.80
CA PHE A 113 7.39 11.43 4.52
C PHE A 113 8.81 12.00 4.60
N GLU A 114 8.93 13.33 4.56
CA GLU A 114 10.24 14.01 4.56
C GLU A 114 11.06 13.73 5.81
N ASN A 115 10.41 13.57 6.95
CA ASN A 115 11.04 13.29 8.24
C ASN A 115 10.00 12.75 9.25
N ALA A 116 10.48 12.43 10.46
CA ALA A 116 9.66 11.91 11.55
C ALA A 116 8.57 12.88 12.04
N GLU A 117 8.77 14.19 11.93
CA GLU A 117 7.77 15.19 12.33
C GLU A 117 6.56 15.15 11.39
N VAL A 118 6.80 15.11 10.08
CA VAL A 118 5.71 14.97 9.09
C VAL A 118 4.99 13.63 9.23
N LEU A 119 5.72 12.54 9.51
CA LEU A 119 5.11 11.25 9.83
C LEU A 119 4.19 11.35 11.06
N LEU A 120 4.65 11.97 12.15
CA LEU A 120 3.87 12.15 13.37
C LEU A 120 2.56 12.92 13.12
N GLU A 121 2.62 13.99 12.31
CA GLU A 121 1.42 14.74 11.95
C GLU A 121 0.41 13.90 11.15
N SER A 122 0.88 13.09 10.18
CA SER A 122 0.02 12.15 9.44
C SER A 122 -0.59 11.07 10.36
N VAL A 123 0.18 10.55 11.33
CA VAL A 123 -0.35 9.63 12.34
C VAL A 123 -1.46 10.28 13.17
N LYS A 124 -1.26 11.52 13.64
CA LYS A 124 -2.28 12.28 14.40
C LYS A 124 -3.54 12.52 13.57
N GLN A 125 -3.38 12.88 12.29
CA GLN A 125 -4.49 13.09 11.37
C GLN A 125 -5.28 11.79 11.15
N THR A 126 -4.60 10.66 10.92
CA THR A 126 -5.24 9.35 10.78
C THR A 126 -5.98 8.95 12.05
N ILE A 127 -5.42 9.18 13.24
CA ILE A 127 -6.12 8.95 14.52
C ILE A 127 -7.38 9.82 14.63
N LYS A 128 -7.31 11.09 14.21
CA LYS A 128 -8.46 12.00 14.20
C LYS A 128 -9.54 11.50 13.24
N TYR A 129 -9.17 11.09 12.02
CA TYR A 129 -10.06 10.49 11.05
C TYR A 129 -10.75 9.24 11.63
N LEU A 130 -10.00 8.31 12.23
CA LEU A 130 -10.54 7.08 12.83
C LEU A 130 -11.50 7.34 14.01
N LYS A 131 -11.37 8.48 14.69
CA LYS A 131 -12.27 8.89 15.79
C LYS A 131 -13.55 9.58 15.30
N ASP A 132 -13.59 10.04 14.06
CA ASP A 132 -14.75 10.72 13.50
C ASP A 132 -15.85 9.71 13.13
N LYS A 133 -17.02 9.85 13.77
CA LYS A 133 -18.19 8.99 13.52
C LYS A 133 -18.84 9.25 12.16
N ARG A 134 -18.61 10.41 11.55
CA ARG A 134 -19.14 10.78 10.22
C ARG A 134 -18.09 10.60 9.11
N ARG A 135 -16.99 9.90 9.37
CA ARG A 135 -15.90 9.76 8.41
C ARG A 135 -16.32 9.12 7.09
N GLU A 136 -17.15 8.07 7.14
CA GLU A 136 -17.61 7.39 5.92
C GLU A 136 -18.50 8.31 5.07
N GLU A 137 -19.43 9.04 5.67
CA GLU A 137 -20.28 10.02 4.97
C GLU A 137 -19.41 11.08 4.26
N LYS A 138 -18.43 11.64 4.97
CA LYS A 138 -17.49 12.62 4.40
C LYS A 138 -16.68 12.04 3.25
N VAL A 139 -16.19 10.80 3.39
CA VAL A 139 -15.43 10.12 2.33
C VAL A 139 -16.34 9.86 1.12
N LYS A 140 -17.59 9.43 1.32
CA LYS A 140 -18.54 9.23 0.22
C LYS A 140 -18.78 10.52 -0.56
N THR A 141 -18.99 11.66 0.12
CA THR A 141 -19.09 12.96 -0.57
C THR A 141 -17.83 13.29 -1.38
N LYS A 142 -16.62 12.95 -0.88
CA LYS A 142 -15.38 13.15 -1.64
C LYS A 142 -15.29 12.25 -2.86
N ILE A 143 -15.68 10.97 -2.74
CA ILE A 143 -15.70 10.01 -3.86
C ILE A 143 -16.70 10.47 -4.93
N GLU A 144 -17.89 10.91 -4.54
CA GLU A 144 -18.88 11.51 -5.44
C GLU A 144 -18.30 12.72 -6.18
N ALA A 145 -17.52 13.56 -5.51
CA ALA A 145 -16.78 14.67 -6.11
C ALA A 145 -15.50 14.24 -6.87
N ASN A 146 -15.22 12.94 -7.02
CA ASN A 146 -14.00 12.37 -7.63
C ASN A 146 -12.69 12.87 -7.00
N LYS A 147 -12.74 13.28 -5.73
CA LYS A 147 -11.61 13.76 -4.94
C LYS A 147 -10.92 12.59 -4.27
N PHE A 148 -9.59 12.52 -4.43
CA PHE A 148 -8.73 11.53 -3.79
C PHE A 148 -7.80 12.24 -2.82
N ASP A 149 -7.88 11.90 -1.53
CA ASP A 149 -6.98 12.39 -0.47
C ASP A 149 -6.74 11.29 0.58
N GLU A 150 -5.98 11.60 1.63
CA GLU A 150 -5.57 10.65 2.67
C GLU A 150 -6.75 10.00 3.39
N ASP A 151 -7.88 10.70 3.56
CA ASP A 151 -9.08 10.10 4.17
C ASP A 151 -9.71 9.03 3.25
N VAL A 152 -9.70 9.27 1.94
CA VAL A 152 -10.19 8.30 0.96
C VAL A 152 -9.25 7.09 0.89
N GLU A 153 -7.94 7.32 0.96
CA GLU A 153 -6.95 6.25 1.05
C GLU A 153 -7.15 5.40 2.31
N ASN A 154 -7.32 6.04 3.47
CA ASN A 154 -7.64 5.39 4.74
C ASN A 154 -8.89 4.51 4.62
N PHE A 155 -9.96 5.06 4.04
CA PHE A 155 -11.21 4.34 3.82
C PHE A 155 -10.99 3.07 2.98
N ILE A 156 -10.25 3.15 1.87
CA ILE A 156 -9.97 1.99 1.01
C ILE A 156 -9.22 0.90 1.79
N TYR A 157 -8.24 1.26 2.63
CA TYR A 157 -7.53 0.29 3.47
C TYR A 157 -8.40 -0.35 4.56
N GLU A 158 -9.51 0.28 4.97
CA GLU A 158 -10.49 -0.28 5.91
C GLU A 158 -11.47 -1.27 5.25
N LEU A 159 -11.61 -1.28 3.92
CA LEU A 159 -12.61 -2.09 3.23
C LEU A 159 -12.26 -3.59 3.26
N SER A 160 -13.26 -4.41 3.57
CA SER A 160 -13.23 -5.84 3.23
C SER A 160 -13.43 -6.03 1.71
N GLY A 161 -13.12 -7.22 1.19
CA GLY A 161 -13.35 -7.53 -0.22
C GLY A 161 -14.81 -7.34 -0.65
N GLN A 162 -15.76 -7.81 0.18
CA GLN A 162 -17.19 -7.58 -0.04
C GLN A 162 -17.53 -6.08 -0.11
N ARG A 163 -17.15 -5.31 0.92
CA ARG A 163 -17.44 -3.87 0.95
C ARG A 163 -16.79 -3.12 -0.22
N LEU A 164 -15.59 -3.53 -0.63
CA LEU A 164 -14.91 -2.96 -1.80
C LEU A 164 -15.76 -3.14 -3.07
N CYS A 165 -16.26 -4.35 -3.31
CA CYS A 165 -17.12 -4.64 -4.45
C CYS A 165 -18.46 -3.89 -4.37
N ASP A 166 -19.06 -3.80 -3.17
CA ASP A 166 -20.31 -3.04 -2.95
C ASP A 166 -20.12 -1.54 -3.28
N GLU A 167 -19.00 -0.94 -2.89
CA GLU A 167 -18.68 0.46 -3.19
C GLU A 167 -18.38 0.66 -4.70
N ILE A 168 -17.78 -0.32 -5.38
CA ILE A 168 -17.60 -0.31 -6.86
C ILE A 168 -18.95 -0.28 -7.58
N ILE A 169 -19.92 -1.06 -7.09
CA ILE A 169 -21.25 -1.16 -7.69
C ILE A 169 -22.06 0.12 -7.42
N SER A 170 -22.07 0.57 -6.17
CA SER A 170 -22.95 1.66 -5.71
C SER A 170 -22.48 3.06 -6.10
N GLN A 171 -21.16 3.30 -6.18
CA GLN A 171 -20.61 4.62 -6.45
C GLN A 171 -19.95 4.70 -7.83
N SER A 172 -20.56 5.46 -8.74
CA SER A 172 -20.10 5.62 -10.13
C SER A 172 -18.63 6.09 -10.25
N ASN A 173 -18.21 7.00 -9.37
CA ASN A 173 -16.86 7.57 -9.36
C ASN A 173 -15.83 6.72 -8.60
N PHE A 174 -16.26 5.71 -7.82
CA PHE A 174 -15.34 4.91 -7.02
C PHE A 174 -14.38 4.09 -7.88
N LYS A 175 -14.77 3.69 -9.10
CA LYS A 175 -13.87 3.12 -10.10
C LYS A 175 -12.62 3.99 -10.32
N ASN A 176 -12.81 5.30 -10.51
CA ASN A 176 -11.72 6.23 -10.79
C ASN A 176 -10.82 6.40 -9.56
N ILE A 177 -11.43 6.42 -8.37
CA ILE A 177 -10.75 6.48 -7.08
C ILE A 177 -9.87 5.24 -6.86
N ILE A 178 -10.42 4.03 -7.10
CA ILE A 178 -9.68 2.78 -6.95
C ILE A 178 -8.53 2.70 -7.96
N ILE A 179 -8.74 3.08 -9.22
CA ILE A 179 -7.65 3.10 -10.21
C ILE A 179 -6.53 4.05 -9.77
N LYS A 180 -6.86 5.26 -9.27
CA LYS A 180 -5.86 6.19 -8.71
C LYS A 180 -5.10 5.55 -7.55
N PHE A 181 -5.80 4.94 -6.59
CA PHE A 181 -5.20 4.25 -5.46
C PHE A 181 -4.24 3.13 -5.88
N MET A 182 -4.62 2.34 -6.88
CA MET A 182 -3.79 1.25 -7.43
C MET A 182 -2.50 1.75 -8.08
N THR A 183 -2.46 3.00 -8.55
CA THR A 183 -1.24 3.57 -9.17
C THR A 183 -0.22 4.10 -8.16
N ILE A 184 -0.61 4.30 -6.89
CA ILE A 184 0.29 4.81 -5.85
C ILE A 184 1.41 3.80 -5.54
N ASN A 185 1.05 2.52 -5.45
CA ASN A 185 1.99 1.45 -5.17
C ASN A 185 1.63 0.21 -6.00
N LYS A 186 2.63 -0.45 -6.58
CA LYS A 186 2.46 -1.69 -7.35
C LYS A 186 1.75 -2.76 -6.53
N THR A 187 2.03 -2.87 -5.22
CA THR A 187 1.36 -3.84 -4.34
C THR A 187 -0.14 -3.59 -4.20
N ASN A 188 -0.57 -2.32 -4.15
CA ASN A 188 -1.99 -1.96 -4.06
C ASN A 188 -2.78 -2.55 -5.23
N SER A 189 -2.24 -2.47 -6.45
CA SER A 189 -2.93 -3.02 -7.63
C SER A 189 -3.22 -4.52 -7.53
N SER A 190 -2.22 -5.30 -7.09
CA SER A 190 -2.38 -6.75 -6.98
C SER A 190 -3.28 -7.15 -5.82
N GLU A 191 -3.25 -6.42 -4.70
CA GLU A 191 -4.14 -6.68 -3.56
C GLU A 191 -5.59 -6.37 -3.87
N ILE A 192 -5.87 -5.21 -4.49
CA ILE A 192 -7.22 -4.83 -4.91
C ILE A 192 -7.76 -5.85 -5.90
N MET A 193 -6.96 -6.29 -6.88
CA MET A 193 -7.43 -7.30 -7.84
C MET A 193 -7.74 -8.65 -7.21
N LYS A 194 -6.92 -9.11 -6.26
CA LYS A 194 -7.23 -10.35 -5.49
C LYS A 194 -8.50 -10.22 -4.66
N LEU A 195 -8.75 -9.04 -4.07
CA LEU A 195 -10.00 -8.78 -3.36
C LEU A 195 -11.20 -8.80 -4.31
N ILE A 196 -11.08 -8.17 -5.48
CA ILE A 196 -12.13 -8.20 -6.50
C ILE A 196 -12.40 -9.63 -6.94
N GLU A 197 -11.39 -10.36 -7.42
CA GLU A 197 -11.49 -11.75 -7.90
C GLU A 197 -12.23 -12.64 -6.91
N LYS A 198 -11.91 -12.53 -5.62
CA LYS A 198 -12.50 -13.37 -4.58
C LYS A 198 -13.96 -13.03 -4.24
N ASN A 199 -14.42 -11.79 -4.46
CA ASN A 199 -15.70 -11.30 -3.88
C ASN A 199 -16.68 -10.74 -4.93
N PHE A 200 -16.25 -10.48 -6.17
CA PHE A 200 -17.11 -9.77 -7.12
C PHE A 200 -18.34 -10.58 -7.53
N ILE A 201 -18.21 -11.91 -7.63
CA ILE A 201 -19.32 -12.82 -7.98
C ILE A 201 -20.44 -12.70 -6.94
N ASP A 202 -20.09 -12.88 -5.65
CA ASP A 202 -21.04 -12.80 -4.54
C ASP A 202 -21.69 -11.41 -4.40
N SER A 203 -20.99 -10.36 -4.84
CA SER A 203 -21.48 -8.97 -4.82
C SER A 203 -22.42 -8.64 -5.98
N CYS A 204 -22.39 -9.42 -7.07
CA CYS A 204 -23.18 -9.14 -8.26
C CYS A 204 -24.58 -9.75 -8.17
N SER A 205 -25.54 -9.01 -7.61
CA SER A 205 -26.95 -9.42 -7.60
C SER A 205 -27.71 -9.15 -8.91
N ARG A 206 -27.11 -8.41 -9.86
CA ARG A 206 -27.71 -8.07 -11.16
C ARG A 206 -26.67 -8.15 -12.26
N TYR A 207 -27.11 -8.48 -13.48
CA TYR A 207 -26.22 -8.52 -14.65
C TYR A 207 -25.44 -7.22 -14.85
N GLU A 208 -26.08 -6.06 -14.66
CA GLU A 208 -25.45 -4.72 -14.79
C GLU A 208 -24.27 -4.47 -13.83
N HIS A 209 -24.18 -5.19 -12.71
CA HIS A 209 -23.07 -5.07 -11.78
C HIS A 209 -21.76 -5.58 -12.40
N HIS A 210 -21.83 -6.65 -13.20
CA HIS A 210 -20.66 -7.22 -13.88
C HIS A 210 -19.98 -6.23 -14.83
N ASP A 211 -20.74 -5.32 -15.45
CA ASP A 211 -20.18 -4.31 -16.36
C ASP A 211 -19.22 -3.35 -15.65
N LYS A 212 -19.43 -3.10 -14.35
CA LYS A 212 -18.53 -2.26 -13.53
C LYS A 212 -17.16 -2.93 -13.40
N PHE A 213 -17.14 -4.24 -13.13
CA PHE A 213 -15.92 -5.03 -13.00
C PHE A 213 -15.23 -5.23 -14.35
N SER A 214 -15.98 -5.51 -15.43
CA SER A 214 -15.42 -5.58 -16.79
C SER A 214 -14.79 -4.25 -17.22
N SER A 215 -15.39 -3.11 -16.86
CA SER A 215 -14.78 -1.80 -17.13
C SER A 215 -13.49 -1.56 -16.34
N ILE A 216 -13.41 -2.00 -15.08
CA ILE A 216 -12.19 -1.94 -14.29
C ILE A 216 -11.11 -2.84 -14.91
N ALA A 217 -11.47 -4.08 -15.25
CA ALA A 217 -10.56 -5.06 -15.85
C ALA A 217 -9.94 -4.54 -17.15
N LYS A 218 -10.77 -3.99 -18.04
CA LYS A 218 -10.33 -3.32 -19.27
C LYS A 218 -9.29 -2.23 -19.00
N ASN A 219 -9.54 -1.36 -18.03
CA ASN A 219 -8.63 -0.25 -17.71
C ASN A 219 -7.28 -0.77 -17.18
N ILE A 220 -7.30 -1.87 -16.43
CA ILE A 220 -6.08 -2.46 -15.87
C ILE A 220 -5.24 -3.12 -16.95
N ILE A 221 -5.85 -3.91 -17.83
CA ILE A 221 -5.15 -4.59 -18.94
C ILE A 221 -4.46 -3.57 -19.85
N LYS A 222 -5.15 -2.46 -20.17
CA LYS A 222 -4.63 -1.39 -21.04
C LYS A 222 -3.56 -0.51 -20.39
N ALA A 223 -3.52 -0.43 -19.05
CA ALA A 223 -2.60 0.44 -18.35
C ALA A 223 -1.29 -0.27 -17.99
N LYS A 224 -0.30 0.49 -17.48
CA LYS A 224 1.01 -0.02 -17.05
C LYS A 224 0.96 -0.60 -15.63
N PHE A 225 0.08 -1.58 -15.41
CA PHE A 225 0.02 -2.35 -14.16
C PHE A 225 0.91 -3.61 -14.21
N PRO A 226 1.30 -4.17 -13.05
CA PRO A 226 2.01 -5.44 -12.98
C PRO A 226 1.23 -6.58 -13.65
N PHE A 227 1.95 -7.53 -14.25
CA PHE A 227 1.36 -8.68 -14.94
C PHE A 227 0.32 -9.40 -14.09
N VAL A 228 0.63 -9.70 -12.81
CA VAL A 228 -0.30 -10.36 -11.87
C VAL A 228 -1.65 -9.63 -11.77
N SER A 229 -1.66 -8.29 -11.83
CA SER A 229 -2.92 -7.52 -11.78
C SER A 229 -3.68 -7.60 -13.11
N LYS A 230 -2.97 -7.65 -14.24
CA LYS A 230 -3.56 -7.84 -15.57
C LYS A 230 -4.11 -9.24 -15.75
N GLU A 231 -3.40 -10.26 -15.27
CA GLU A 231 -3.80 -11.66 -15.29
C GLU A 231 -5.14 -11.85 -14.55
N ILE A 232 -5.24 -11.33 -13.32
CA ILE A 232 -6.50 -11.38 -12.55
C ILE A 232 -7.60 -10.59 -13.27
N ALA A 233 -7.27 -9.43 -13.85
CA ALA A 233 -8.24 -8.65 -14.61
C ALA A 233 -8.77 -9.43 -15.82
N ALA A 234 -7.89 -10.13 -16.55
CA ALA A 234 -8.27 -10.97 -17.69
C ALA A 234 -9.21 -12.10 -17.25
N LYS A 235 -8.91 -12.80 -16.14
CA LYS A 235 -9.79 -13.84 -15.57
C LYS A 235 -11.17 -13.31 -15.18
N VAL A 236 -11.24 -12.14 -14.53
CA VAL A 236 -12.52 -11.49 -14.19
C VAL A 236 -13.31 -11.15 -15.46
N LEU A 237 -12.63 -10.64 -16.50
CA LEU A 237 -13.26 -10.27 -17.76
C LEU A 237 -13.77 -11.50 -18.52
N ASN A 238 -12.96 -12.55 -18.61
CA ASN A 238 -13.29 -13.84 -19.21
C ASN A 238 -14.50 -14.49 -18.52
N TYR A 239 -14.49 -14.58 -17.18
CA TYR A 239 -15.62 -15.09 -16.41
C TYR A 239 -16.92 -14.33 -16.73
N ASN A 240 -16.87 -13.00 -16.77
CA ASN A 240 -18.04 -12.21 -17.13
C ASN A 240 -18.50 -12.45 -18.58
N ALA A 241 -17.58 -12.71 -19.50
CA ALA A 241 -17.89 -12.96 -20.91
C ALA A 241 -18.51 -14.34 -21.14
N ASN A 242 -17.97 -15.38 -20.50
CA ASN A 242 -18.28 -16.78 -20.81
C ASN A 242 -19.25 -17.39 -19.78
N GLU A 243 -18.93 -17.32 -18.49
CA GLU A 243 -19.75 -17.93 -17.44
C GLU A 243 -21.05 -17.15 -17.19
N VAL A 244 -20.96 -15.82 -17.18
CA VAL A 244 -22.14 -14.94 -16.99
C VAL A 244 -22.83 -14.62 -18.32
N ASN A 245 -22.16 -14.92 -19.45
CA ASN A 245 -22.62 -14.62 -20.81
C ASN A 245 -22.93 -13.12 -21.04
N ARG A 246 -22.05 -12.21 -20.61
CA ARG A 246 -22.24 -10.76 -20.80
C ARG A 246 -21.65 -10.30 -22.13
N PHE A 247 -22.54 -9.95 -23.08
CA PHE A 247 -22.16 -9.32 -24.36
C PHE A 247 -21.32 -8.04 -24.23
N HIS A 248 -21.43 -7.31 -23.11
CA HIS A 248 -20.55 -6.17 -22.88
C HIS A 248 -19.10 -6.59 -22.63
N ALA A 249 -18.89 -7.67 -21.87
CA ALA A 249 -17.56 -8.21 -21.60
C ALA A 249 -16.94 -8.82 -22.87
N GLN A 250 -17.71 -9.58 -23.65
CA GLN A 250 -17.26 -10.16 -24.93
C GLN A 250 -16.74 -9.07 -25.89
N ARG A 251 -17.50 -7.98 -26.08
CA ARG A 251 -17.05 -6.83 -26.90
C ARG A 251 -15.79 -6.15 -26.38
N ILE A 252 -15.57 -6.15 -25.05
CA ILE A 252 -14.34 -5.62 -24.48
C ILE A 252 -13.16 -6.54 -24.82
N ILE A 253 -13.36 -7.87 -24.77
CA ILE A 253 -12.34 -8.85 -25.13
C ILE A 253 -11.93 -8.66 -26.59
N GLU A 254 -12.89 -8.62 -27.51
CA GLU A 254 -12.65 -8.33 -28.94
C GLU A 254 -11.83 -7.05 -29.12
N GLU A 255 -12.22 -5.94 -28.47
CA GLU A 255 -11.48 -4.67 -28.56
C GLU A 255 -10.04 -4.78 -28.01
N LEU A 256 -9.80 -5.59 -26.98
CA LEU A 256 -8.48 -5.76 -26.38
C LEU A 256 -7.58 -6.58 -27.31
N ILE A 257 -8.09 -7.67 -27.87
CA ILE A 257 -7.37 -8.53 -28.83
C ILE A 257 -7.01 -7.72 -30.09
N ASP A 258 -7.99 -7.01 -30.67
CA ASP A 258 -7.79 -6.18 -31.86
C ASP A 258 -6.70 -5.11 -31.67
N LYS A 259 -6.52 -4.62 -30.44
CA LYS A 259 -5.51 -3.60 -30.11
C LYS A 259 -4.13 -4.18 -29.82
N GLY A 260 -4.03 -5.50 -29.68
CA GLY A 260 -2.85 -6.20 -29.21
C GLY A 260 -2.66 -6.05 -27.70
N VAL A 261 -2.69 -7.17 -26.99
CA VAL A 261 -2.30 -7.28 -25.58
C VAL A 261 -1.09 -8.20 -25.44
N GLU A 262 -0.61 -8.40 -24.22
CA GLU A 262 0.47 -9.35 -23.96
C GLU A 262 -0.03 -10.77 -24.31
N PRO A 263 0.76 -11.64 -24.98
CA PRO A 263 0.28 -12.95 -25.45
C PRO A 263 -0.37 -13.81 -24.36
N LEU A 264 0.24 -13.88 -23.18
CA LEU A 264 -0.32 -14.63 -22.04
C LEU A 264 -1.64 -14.04 -21.51
N ILE A 265 -1.90 -12.75 -21.74
CA ILE A 265 -3.18 -12.13 -21.42
C ILE A 265 -4.20 -12.46 -22.50
N GLU A 266 -3.81 -12.44 -23.76
CA GLU A 266 -4.64 -12.85 -24.91
C GLU A 266 -5.15 -14.28 -24.71
N ASP A 267 -4.27 -15.22 -24.39
CA ASP A 267 -4.62 -16.63 -24.12
C ASP A 267 -5.74 -16.74 -23.07
N ILE A 268 -5.63 -16.02 -21.95
CA ILE A 268 -6.64 -16.03 -20.87
C ILE A 268 -7.97 -15.40 -21.33
N LEU A 269 -7.92 -14.43 -22.23
CA LEU A 269 -9.14 -13.79 -22.73
C LEU A 269 -9.88 -14.68 -23.74
N GLU A 270 -9.18 -15.57 -24.44
CA GLU A 270 -9.73 -16.49 -25.43
C GLU A 270 -10.17 -17.85 -24.87
N GLU A 271 -9.71 -18.24 -23.68
CA GLU A 271 -10.13 -19.47 -22.95
C GLU A 271 -11.65 -19.58 -22.73
#